data_AF-A0A5C9BID3-F1
#
_entry.id   AF-A0A5C9BID3-F1
#
_cell.length_a   1.000
_cell.length_b   1.000
_cell.length_c   1.000
_cell.angle_alpha   90.00
_cell.angle_beta   90.00
_cell.angle_gamma   90.00
#
_symmetry.space_group_name_H-M   'P 1'
#
loop_
_entity.id
_entity.type
_entity.pdbx_description
1 polymer ?
#
loop_
_entity_poly.entity_id
_entity_poly.type
_entity_poly.pdbx_seq_one_letter_code
_entity_poly.pdbx_strand_id
1 'polypeptide(L)'
;ELFDWREDGVPLLNSVDESTVAPGLFLVGSLVRHERLVFCFIYKFRQRFGVVANEIGRRLGYDTAALQKYRFWGMYLDDLSCCGSECVC
;
A
#
# COMPACT_ATOMS: atom_id res chain seq x y z
N GLU A 1 9.16 12.47 14.60
CA GLU A 1 8.47 11.18 14.36
C GLU A 1 8.48 10.89 12.86
N LEU A 2 8.34 9.62 12.46
CA LEU A 2 8.39 9.20 11.05
C LEU A 2 7.01 9.00 10.41
N PHE A 3 5.96 8.94 11.23
CA PHE A 3 4.57 8.76 10.83
C PHE A 3 3.67 9.62 11.69
N ASP A 4 2.59 10.14 11.11
CA ASP A 4 1.40 10.51 11.86
C ASP A 4 0.61 9.25 12.19
N TRP A 5 -0.13 9.29 13.30
CA TRP A 5 -0.90 8.15 13.80
C TRP A 5 -2.37 8.49 13.84
N ARG A 6 -3.20 7.52 13.45
CA ARG A 6 -4.64 7.57 13.66
C ARG A 6 -4.96 7.31 15.14
N GLU A 7 -6.20 7.61 15.53
CA GLU A 7 -6.70 7.35 16.89
C GLU A 7 -6.64 5.86 17.28
N ASP A 8 -6.68 4.94 16.31
CA ASP A 8 -6.59 3.50 16.53
C ASP A 8 -5.16 2.95 16.57
N GLY A 9 -4.14 3.82 16.61
CA GLY A 9 -2.73 3.43 16.77
C GLY A 9 -2.08 2.89 15.50
N VAL A 10 -2.67 3.14 14.34
CA VAL A 10 -2.16 2.73 13.03
C VAL A 10 -1.53 3.93 12.33
N PRO A 11 -0.39 3.77 11.63
CA PRO A 11 0.21 4.88 10.89
C PRO A 11 -0.70 5.37 9.78
N LEU A 12 -0.80 6.69 9.64
CA LEU A 12 -1.51 7.34 8.55
C LEU A 12 -0.63 7.29 7.28
N LEU A 13 -1.18 6.72 6.22
CA LEU A 13 -0.49 6.53 4.94
C LEU A 13 -1.29 7.15 3.81
N ASN A 14 -0.61 7.59 2.75
CA ASN A 14 -1.26 7.97 1.50
C ASN A 14 -1.64 6.72 0.66
N SER A 15 -2.25 6.94 -0.50
CA SER A 15 -2.74 5.86 -1.38
C SER A 15 -1.66 4.92 -1.93
N VAL A 16 -0.37 5.22 -1.74
CA VAL A 16 0.78 4.42 -2.17
C VAL A 16 1.61 3.89 -1.00
N ASP A 17 1.02 3.84 0.20
CA ASP A 17 1.63 3.34 1.44
C ASP A 17 2.82 4.17 1.95
N GLU A 18 2.87 5.45 1.59
CA GLU A 18 3.90 6.38 2.06
C GLU A 18 3.42 7.14 3.31
N SER A 19 4.37 7.48 4.19
CA SER A 19 4.14 8.40 5.30
C SER A 19 3.63 9.76 4.81
N THR A 20 2.65 10.32 5.51
CA THR A 20 2.11 11.67 5.23
C THR A 20 3.04 12.80 5.66
N VAL A 21 4.04 12.51 6.50
CA VAL A 21 4.97 13.51 7.08
C VAL A 21 6.42 13.31 6.69
N ALA A 22 6.79 12.13 6.18
CA ALA A 22 8.15 11.79 5.78
C ALA A 22 8.20 11.29 4.32
N PRO A 23 8.38 12.20 3.33
CA PRO A 23 8.47 11.82 1.93
C PRO A 23 9.59 10.82 1.65
N GLY A 24 9.30 9.78 0.87
CA GLY A 24 10.20 8.68 0.55
C GLY A 24 10.22 7.55 1.59
N LEU A 25 9.49 7.68 2.69
CA LEU A 25 9.32 6.60 3.66
C LEU A 25 8.02 5.84 3.40
N PHE A 26 8.15 4.54 3.16
CA PHE A 26 7.02 3.65 2.86
C PHE A 26 6.85 2.58 3.95
N LEU A 27 5.61 2.14 4.15
CA LEU A 27 5.26 1.01 5.01
C LEU A 27 4.73 -0.15 4.16
N VAL A 28 5.22 -1.36 4.43
CA VAL A 28 4.73 -2.57 3.77
C VAL A 28 4.46 -3.68 4.79
N GLY A 29 3.63 -4.64 4.42
CA GLY A 29 3.32 -5.82 5.25
C GLY A 29 1.98 -5.70 5.98
N SER A 30 1.81 -6.53 7.01
CA SER A 30 0.53 -6.73 7.70
C SER A 30 0.02 -5.53 8.50
N LEU A 31 0.85 -4.49 8.68
CA LEU A 31 0.50 -3.26 9.37
C LEU A 31 -0.12 -2.19 8.46
N VAL A 32 -0.09 -2.39 7.14
CA VAL A 32 -0.75 -1.48 6.21
C VAL A 32 -2.27 -1.57 6.41
N ARG A 33 -2.91 -0.41 6.61
CA ARG A 33 -4.37 -0.29 6.63
C ARG A 33 -4.81 0.97 5.88
N HIS A 34 -5.88 0.82 5.11
CA HIS A 34 -6.52 1.91 4.38
C HIS A 34 -8.00 1.91 4.73
N GLU A 35 -8.46 2.93 5.46
CA GLU A 35 -9.85 2.98 5.95
C GLU A 35 -10.28 1.65 6.61
N ARG A 36 -11.21 0.90 5.96
CA ARG A 36 -11.72 -0.42 6.38
C ARG A 36 -10.92 -1.62 5.82
N LEU A 37 -9.94 -1.37 4.94
CA LEU A 37 -9.10 -2.40 4.34
C LEU A 37 -7.96 -2.77 5.28
N VAL A 38 -8.03 -4.00 5.79
CA VAL A 38 -7.01 -4.59 6.65
C VAL A 38 -6.20 -5.62 5.85
N PHE A 39 -4.90 -5.38 5.72
CA PHE A 39 -3.97 -6.23 4.99
C PHE A 39 -3.30 -7.30 5.87
N CYS A 40 -4.01 -7.88 6.83
CA CYS A 40 -3.44 -8.80 7.83
C CYS A 40 -2.99 -10.17 7.28
N PHE A 41 -3.41 -10.54 6.06
CA PHE A 41 -3.02 -11.80 5.42
C PHE A 41 -1.98 -11.59 4.32
N ILE A 42 -1.05 -12.54 4.18
CA ILE A 42 0.02 -12.48 3.17
C ILE A 42 -0.49 -12.26 1.75
N TYR A 43 -1.59 -12.92 1.36
CA TYR A 43 -2.14 -12.76 0.02
C TYR A 43 -2.74 -11.36 -0.21
N LYS A 44 -3.08 -10.61 0.86
CA LYS A 44 -3.54 -9.22 0.80
C LYS A 44 -2.36 -8.26 0.79
N PHE A 45 -1.50 -8.24 1.82
CA PHE A 45 -0.44 -7.21 1.89
C PHE A 45 0.55 -7.33 0.73
N ARG A 46 0.76 -8.54 0.16
CA ARG A 46 1.64 -8.71 -1.00
C ARG A 46 1.12 -7.98 -2.24
N GLN A 47 -0.18 -7.63 -2.30
CA GLN A 47 -0.77 -6.89 -3.41
C GLN A 47 -0.29 -5.44 -3.46
N ARG A 48 0.27 -4.95 -2.36
CA ARG A 48 0.76 -3.57 -2.22
C ARG A 48 2.21 -3.39 -2.63
N PHE A 49 3.01 -4.47 -2.66
CA PHE A 49 4.43 -4.39 -3.02
C PHE A 49 4.66 -3.77 -4.41
N GLY A 50 3.81 -4.12 -5.39
CA GLY A 50 3.87 -3.54 -6.73
C GLY A 50 3.59 -2.04 -6.75
N VAL A 51 2.69 -1.54 -5.89
CA VAL A 51 2.34 -0.12 -5.78
C VAL A 51 3.51 0.69 -5.25
N VAL A 52 4.11 0.26 -4.14
CA VAL A 52 5.28 0.91 -3.54
C VAL A 52 6.48 0.89 -4.50
N ALA A 53 6.76 -0.26 -5.11
CA ALA A 53 7.85 -0.38 -6.08
C ALA A 53 7.65 0.53 -7.30
N ASN A 54 6.40 0.66 -7.78
CA ASN A 54 6.06 1.53 -8.89
C ASN A 54 6.30 3.01 -8.53
N GLU A 55 5.89 3.44 -7.33
CA GLU A 55 6.08 4.82 -6.89
C GLU A 55 7.56 5.17 -6.75
N ILE A 56 8.35 4.30 -6.10
CA ILE A 56 9.81 4.49 -5.97
C ILE A 56 10.47 4.56 -7.35
N GLY A 57 10.16 3.61 -8.24
CA GLY A 57 10.72 3.59 -9.59
C GLY A 57 10.40 4.85 -10.39
N ARG A 58 9.14 5.31 -10.34
CA ARG A 58 8.72 6.55 -11.02
C ARG A 58 9.46 7.78 -10.52
N ARG A 59 9.66 7.91 -9.20
CA ARG A 59 10.41 9.04 -8.60
C ARG A 59 11.88 9.05 -8.99
N LEU A 60 12.46 7.87 -9.17
CA LEU A 60 13.84 7.71 -9.62
C LEU A 60 13.99 7.81 -11.15
N GLY A 61 12.89 7.99 -11.90
CA GLY A 61 12.92 8.09 -13.36
C GLY A 61 13.13 6.76 -14.09
N TYR A 62 12.86 5.63 -13.44
CA TYR A 62 12.95 4.29 -14.05
C TYR A 62 11.64 3.89 -14.74
N ASP A 63 11.75 3.06 -15.78
CA ASP A 63 10.60 2.39 -16.37
C ASP A 63 10.08 1.29 -15.44
N THR A 64 8.81 1.41 -15.06
CA THR A 64 8.11 0.48 -14.16
C THR A 64 7.06 -0.36 -14.87
N ALA A 65 6.98 -0.32 -16.21
CA ALA A 65 5.98 -1.06 -17.00
C ALA A 65 6.00 -2.57 -16.71
N ALA A 66 7.19 -3.13 -16.40
CA ALA A 66 7.33 -4.53 -16.01
C ALA A 66 6.54 -4.92 -14.75
N LEU A 67 6.15 -3.96 -13.90
CA LEU A 67 5.33 -4.21 -12.71
C LEU A 67 3.85 -4.45 -13.05
N GLN A 68 3.37 -4.02 -14.22
CA GLN A 68 1.98 -4.23 -14.62
C GLN A 68 1.62 -5.72 -14.72
N LYS A 69 2.61 -6.60 -14.97
CA LYS A 69 2.39 -8.05 -15.01
C LYS A 69 1.86 -8.64 -13.68
N TYR A 70 2.13 -7.97 -12.54
CA TYR A 70 1.67 -8.43 -11.24
C TYR A 70 0.15 -8.31 -11.07
N ARG A 71 -0.53 -7.50 -11.90
CA ARG A 71 -2.00 -7.46 -11.95
C ARG A 71 -2.58 -8.83 -12.33
N PHE A 72 -1.98 -9.52 -13.30
CA PHE A 72 -2.44 -10.85 -13.73
C PHE A 72 -2.35 -11.91 -12.62
N TRP A 73 -1.45 -11.71 -11.65
CA TRP A 73 -1.30 -12.61 -10.50
C TRP A 73 -2.10 -12.14 -9.27
N GLY A 74 -2.91 -11.09 -9.40
CA GLY A 74 -3.63 -10.49 -8.29
C GLY A 74 -2.69 -9.94 -7.21
N MET A 75 -1.51 -9.45 -7.61
CA MET A 75 -0.43 -8.95 -6.73
C MET A 75 -0.16 -7.45 -6.92
N TYR A 76 -1.09 -6.71 -7.53
CA TYR A 76 -0.99 -5.27 -7.73
C TYR A 76 -2.38 -4.65 -7.50
N LEU A 77 -2.59 -4.12 -6.30
CA LEU A 77 -3.83 -3.46 -5.89
C LEU A 77 -3.55 -1.98 -5.63
N ASP A 78 -3.82 -1.14 -6.62
CA ASP A 78 -3.71 0.33 -6.56
C ASP A 78 -5.07 1.04 -6.48
N ASP A 79 -6.15 0.35 -6.86
CA ASP A 79 -7.51 0.82 -6.62
C ASP A 79 -8.01 0.34 -5.25
N LEU A 80 -8.11 1.29 -4.32
CA LEU A 80 -8.62 1.06 -2.96
C LEU A 80 -10.13 1.29 -2.85
N SER A 81 -10.79 1.76 -3.93
CA SER A 81 -12.24 2.00 -3.93
C SER A 81 -13.06 0.70 -4.00
N CYS A 82 -12.45 -0.38 -4.48
CA CYS A 82 -13.12 -1.63 -4.73
C CYS A 82 -12.81 -2.64 -3.61
N CYS A 83 -13.65 -2.70 -2.57
CA CYS A 83 -13.88 -3.92 -1.77
C CYS A 83 -15.05 -3.70 -0.80
N GLY A 84 -16.27 -3.98 -1.30
CA GLY A 84 -17.52 -3.98 -0.52
C GLY A 84 -17.70 -5.17 0.42
N SER A 85 -16.63 -5.86 0.80
CA SER A 85 -16.66 -6.88 1.85
C SER A 85 -16.01 -6.31 3.10
N GLU A 86 -16.87 -5.93 4.06
CA GLU A 86 -16.44 -5.57 5.41
C GLU A 86 -15.50 -6.66 5.94
N CYS A 87 -14.23 -6.30 6.14
CA CYS A 87 -13.30 -7.17 6.84
C CYS A 87 -13.64 -7.10 8.33
N VAL A 88 -14.32 -8.13 8.82
CA VAL A 88 -14.38 -8.40 10.25
C VAL A 88 -13.01 -8.93 10.65
N CYS A 89 -12.14 -8.05 11.18
CA CYS A 89 -10.81 -8.39 11.68
C CYS A 89 -10.59 -7.68 13.00
#